data_AF-A0AAP6HET1-F1
#
_entry.id   AF-A0AAP6HET1-F1
#
_cell.length_a   1.000
_cell.length_b   1.000
_cell.length_c   1.000
_cell.angle_alpha   90.00
_cell.angle_beta   90.00
_cell.angle_gamma   90.00
#
_symmetry.space_group_name_H-M   'P 1'
#
loop_
_entity.id
_entity.type
_entity.pdbx_description
1 polymer ?
#
loop_
_entity_poly.entity_id
_entity_poly.type
_entity_poly.pdbx_seq_one_letter_code
_entity_poly.pdbx_strand_id
1 'polypeptide(L)'
;MKLEEGCLIKDKGTDIIGKIVHKDNDEFIFIQWMDDMYVKHSKCSLEYLKNRFKSLGKEPMLTDMLEWLHKHHRKNDSYIYELGSDGVLLYKYYSPYDSRGSFDTKKQVNLDLTKPYLKDQSKEVIDFLYNLIENANP
;
A
#
# COMPACT_ATOMS: atom_id res chain seq x y z
N MET A 1 -17.64 0.84 8.53
CA MET A 1 -17.19 0.57 7.15
C MET A 1 -17.95 -0.63 6.61
N LYS A 2 -18.44 -0.57 5.36
CA LYS A 2 -19.11 -1.71 4.69
C LYS A 2 -18.06 -2.64 4.09
N LEU A 3 -18.28 -3.96 4.21
CA LEU A 3 -17.47 -4.96 3.50
C LEU A 3 -17.97 -5.05 2.05
N GLU A 4 -17.07 -4.76 1.12
CA GLU A 4 -17.31 -4.67 -0.32
C GLU A 4 -16.18 -5.36 -1.07
N GLU A 5 -16.40 -5.68 -2.34
CA GLU A 5 -15.33 -6.16 -3.21
C GLU A 5 -14.18 -5.14 -3.24
N GLY A 6 -12.94 -5.64 -3.16
CA GLY A 6 -11.74 -4.83 -3.06
C GLY A 6 -11.37 -4.35 -1.65
N CYS A 7 -12.21 -4.58 -0.62
CA CYS A 7 -11.82 -4.27 0.76
C CYS A 7 -10.70 -5.19 1.25
N LEU A 8 -9.70 -4.57 1.87
CA LEU A 8 -8.73 -5.20 2.73
C LEU A 8 -9.35 -5.56 4.09
N ILE A 9 -9.00 -6.73 4.57
CA ILE A 9 -9.41 -7.28 5.85
C ILE A 9 -8.19 -7.79 6.60
N LYS A 10 -8.15 -7.55 7.92
CA LYS A 10 -7.11 -8.09 8.81
C LYS A 10 -7.71 -9.14 9.72
N ASP A 11 -7.04 -10.27 9.88
CA ASP A 11 -7.41 -11.26 10.88
C ASP A 11 -7.29 -10.65 12.28
N LYS A 12 -8.27 -10.89 13.17
CA LYS A 12 -8.22 -10.31 14.53
C LYS A 12 -7.22 -11.02 15.45
N GLY A 13 -6.85 -12.26 15.14
CA GLY A 13 -5.95 -13.08 15.96
C GLY A 13 -4.53 -13.20 15.39
N THR A 14 -4.27 -12.68 14.19
CA THR A 14 -2.95 -12.73 13.53
C THR A 14 -2.67 -11.43 12.78
N ASP A 15 -1.45 -11.25 12.26
CA ASP A 15 -1.11 -10.10 11.41
C ASP A 15 -1.41 -10.32 9.92
N ILE A 16 -2.11 -11.41 9.58
CA ILE A 16 -2.46 -11.76 8.20
C ILE A 16 -3.48 -10.76 7.64
N ILE A 17 -3.18 -10.26 6.44
CA ILE A 17 -4.06 -9.40 5.65
C ILE A 17 -4.64 -10.21 4.50
N GLY A 18 -5.89 -9.94 4.18
CA GLY A 18 -6.55 -10.45 3.00
C GLY A 18 -7.36 -9.39 2.27
N LYS A 19 -7.94 -9.79 1.13
CA LYS A 19 -8.78 -8.95 0.27
C LYS A 19 -10.03 -9.68 -0.14
N ILE A 20 -11.17 -9.02 -0.03
CA ILE A 20 -12.44 -9.49 -0.59
C ILE A 20 -12.34 -9.40 -2.12
N VAL A 21 -12.42 -10.53 -2.79
CA VAL A 21 -12.33 -10.62 -4.26
C VAL A 21 -13.68 -10.85 -4.92
N HIS A 22 -14.67 -11.30 -4.17
CA HIS A 22 -16.04 -11.41 -4.65
C HIS A 22 -17.05 -11.27 -3.52
N LYS A 23 -18.20 -10.66 -3.83
CA LYS A 23 -19.37 -10.53 -2.96
C LYS A 23 -20.63 -10.80 -3.77
N ASP A 24 -21.44 -11.74 -3.29
CA ASP A 24 -22.79 -11.99 -3.80
C ASP A 24 -23.75 -12.07 -2.61
N ASN A 25 -24.63 -11.09 -2.47
CA ASN A 25 -25.50 -10.90 -1.30
C ASN A 25 -24.71 -10.95 0.03
N ASP A 26 -24.92 -11.99 0.84
CA ASP A 26 -24.26 -12.24 2.13
C ASP A 26 -23.11 -13.26 2.05
N GLU A 27 -22.74 -13.69 0.84
CA GLU A 27 -21.62 -14.60 0.60
C GLU A 27 -20.40 -13.86 0.05
N PHE A 28 -19.23 -14.21 0.58
CA PHE A 28 -17.97 -13.56 0.27
C PHE A 28 -16.88 -14.58 -0.06
N ILE A 29 -16.03 -14.22 -1.02
CA ILE A 29 -14.78 -14.93 -1.32
C ILE A 29 -13.64 -13.93 -1.07
N PHE A 30 -12.61 -14.37 -0.35
CA PHE A 30 -11.45 -13.54 -0.07
C PHE A 30 -10.15 -14.33 -0.20
N ILE A 31 -9.06 -13.61 -0.44
CA ILE A 31 -7.70 -14.16 -0.52
C ILE A 31 -6.91 -13.61 0.65
N GLN A 32 -6.12 -14.45 1.32
CA GLN A 32 -5.14 -14.03 2.34
C GLN A 32 -3.73 -14.23 1.82
N TRP A 33 -2.84 -13.30 2.15
CA TRP A 33 -1.42 -13.44 1.89
C TRP A 33 -0.71 -13.88 3.17
N MET A 34 0.05 -14.96 3.09
CA MET A 34 0.97 -15.43 4.12
C MET A 34 2.33 -15.45 3.46
N ASP A 35 3.28 -14.63 3.89
CA ASP A 35 4.66 -14.48 3.39
C ASP A 35 4.90 -14.80 1.90
N ASP A 36 4.97 -16.07 1.54
CA ASP A 36 5.30 -16.64 0.23
C ASP A 36 4.14 -17.36 -0.50
N MET A 37 2.92 -17.38 0.07
CA MET A 37 1.73 -18.02 -0.48
C MET A 37 0.48 -17.15 -0.37
N TYR A 38 -0.50 -17.41 -1.25
CA TYR A 38 -1.85 -16.90 -1.06
C TYR A 38 -2.84 -18.05 -0.87
N VAL A 39 -3.75 -17.89 0.09
CA VAL A 39 -4.83 -18.84 0.34
C VAL A 39 -6.14 -18.20 -0.09
N LYS A 40 -6.78 -18.81 -1.09
CA LYS A 40 -8.13 -18.45 -1.49
C LYS A 40 -9.12 -19.17 -0.58
N HIS A 41 -9.92 -18.41 0.14
CA HIS A 41 -11.02 -18.93 0.94
C HIS A 41 -12.27 -19.00 0.08
N SER A 42 -12.99 -20.12 0.16
CA SER A 42 -14.29 -20.32 -0.48
C SER A 42 -15.39 -19.44 0.14
N LYS A 43 -16.60 -19.50 -0.42
CA LYS A 43 -17.77 -18.73 0.03
C LYS A 43 -17.97 -18.82 1.55
N CYS A 44 -18.06 -17.68 2.21
CA CYS A 44 -18.31 -17.55 3.64
C CYS A 44 -19.35 -16.46 3.92
N SER A 45 -20.03 -16.54 5.07
CA SER A 45 -21.07 -15.59 5.44
C SER A 45 -20.50 -14.25 5.94
N LEU A 46 -21.29 -13.18 5.80
CA LEU A 46 -21.00 -11.87 6.38
C LEU A 46 -20.70 -11.93 7.89
N GLU A 47 -21.46 -12.74 8.63
CA GLU A 47 -21.30 -12.90 10.08
C GLU A 47 -19.93 -13.48 10.43
N TYR A 48 -19.53 -14.56 9.75
CA TYR A 48 -18.20 -15.16 9.93
C TYR A 48 -17.09 -14.12 9.68
N LEU A 49 -17.19 -13.38 8.57
CA LEU A 49 -16.21 -12.35 8.23
C LEU A 49 -16.11 -11.27 9.31
N LYS A 50 -17.24 -10.73 9.78
CA LYS A 50 -17.26 -9.70 10.83
C LYS A 50 -16.73 -10.21 12.16
N ASN A 51 -16.95 -11.48 12.48
CA ASN A 51 -16.48 -12.09 13.72
C ASN A 51 -14.96 -12.32 13.68
N ARG A 52 -14.44 -12.89 12.59
CA ARG A 52 -13.02 -13.24 12.46
C ARG A 52 -12.12 -12.07 12.03
N PHE A 53 -12.62 -11.16 11.20
CA PHE A 53 -11.82 -10.14 10.54
C PHE A 53 -12.26 -8.72 10.88
N LYS A 54 -11.29 -7.80 10.82
CA LYS A 54 -11.51 -6.35 10.88
C LYS A 54 -11.35 -5.78 9.48
N SER A 55 -12.34 -5.02 9.01
CA SER A 55 -12.22 -4.23 7.78
C SER A 55 -11.13 -3.18 7.95
N LEU A 56 -10.18 -3.12 7.02
CA LEU A 56 -9.19 -2.06 6.92
C LEU A 56 -9.59 -0.96 5.93
N GLY A 57 -10.58 -1.22 5.07
CA GLY A 57 -11.00 -0.32 4.01
C GLY A 57 -10.54 -0.82 2.64
N LYS A 58 -10.62 -0.01 1.60
CA LYS A 58 -10.09 -0.38 0.27
C LYS A 58 -8.56 -0.34 0.27
N GLU A 59 -7.94 -1.01 -0.69
CA GLU A 59 -6.52 -0.82 -0.95
C GLU A 59 -6.22 0.67 -1.16
N PRO A 60 -5.18 1.22 -0.52
CA PRO A 60 -4.82 2.62 -0.70
C PRO A 60 -4.38 2.84 -2.15
N MET A 61 -4.78 3.98 -2.72
CA MET A 61 -4.26 4.43 -3.99
C MET A 61 -2.81 4.90 -3.83
N LEU A 62 -2.06 5.03 -4.93
CA LEU A 62 -0.71 5.60 -4.88
C LEU A 62 -0.71 7.00 -4.25
N THR A 63 -1.74 7.82 -4.52
CA THR A 63 -1.92 9.13 -3.86
C THR A 63 -2.04 9.03 -2.35
N ASP A 64 -2.81 8.07 -1.84
CA ASP A 64 -2.97 7.87 -0.39
C ASP A 64 -1.63 7.48 0.24
N MET A 65 -0.86 6.62 -0.44
CA MET A 65 0.47 6.21 -0.01
C MET A 65 1.45 7.39 -0.01
N LEU A 66 1.48 8.20 -1.07
CA LEU A 66 2.35 9.36 -1.18
C LEU A 66 1.98 10.43 -0.14
N GLU A 67 0.69 10.70 0.07
CA GLU A 67 0.23 11.64 1.08
C GLU A 67 0.57 11.16 2.49
N TRP A 68 0.41 9.86 2.76
CA TRP A 68 0.82 9.26 4.03
C TRP A 68 2.32 9.41 4.26
N LEU A 69 3.16 9.14 3.26
CA LEU A 69 4.61 9.35 3.34
C LEU A 69 4.97 10.81 3.60
N HIS A 70 4.27 11.75 2.94
CA HIS A 70 4.47 13.18 3.14
C HIS A 70 4.05 13.64 4.55
N LYS A 71 2.94 13.12 5.09
CA LYS A 71 2.47 13.45 6.46
C LYS A 71 3.41 12.94 7.56
N HIS A 72 4.14 11.86 7.30
CA HIS A 72 5.08 11.27 8.26
C HIS A 72 6.51 11.83 8.14
N HIS A 73 6.71 12.78 7.23
CA HIS A 73 7.95 13.51 7.05
C HIS A 73 8.09 14.63 8.09
N ARG A 74 9.28 14.80 8.69
CA ARG A 74 9.53 15.94 9.60
C ARG A 74 9.86 17.19 8.78
N LYS A 75 9.55 18.37 9.32
CA LYS A 75 9.68 19.66 8.63
C LYS A 75 11.09 19.96 8.04
N ASN A 76 12.13 19.27 8.50
CA ASN A 76 13.53 19.47 8.08
C ASN A 76 14.11 18.27 7.33
N ASP A 77 13.32 17.23 7.08
CA ASP A 77 13.80 16.11 6.28
C ASP A 77 13.84 16.57 4.80
N SER A 78 14.71 15.98 3.98
CA SER A 78 14.63 16.11 2.52
C SER A 78 14.20 14.78 1.92
N TYR A 79 13.41 14.78 0.85
CA TYR A 79 12.98 13.56 0.19
C TYR A 79 13.27 13.56 -1.30
N ILE A 80 13.51 12.37 -1.84
CA ILE A 80 13.70 12.13 -3.26
C ILE A 80 12.82 10.93 -3.65
N TYR A 81 12.14 11.07 -4.78
CA TYR A 81 11.49 9.97 -5.47
C TYR A 81 12.40 9.47 -6.58
N GLU A 82 12.64 8.17 -6.64
CA GLU A 82 13.39 7.53 -7.72
C GLU A 82 12.58 6.33 -8.22
N LEU A 83 12.36 6.24 -9.53
CA LEU A 83 11.62 5.13 -10.12
C LEU A 83 12.60 4.18 -10.78
N GLY A 84 12.71 2.96 -10.25
CA GLY A 84 13.52 1.90 -10.83
C GLY A 84 12.91 1.34 -12.11
N SER A 85 13.74 0.77 -12.97
CA SER A 85 13.32 0.09 -14.21
C SER A 85 12.47 -1.16 -13.97
N ASP A 86 12.47 -1.67 -12.73
CA ASP A 86 11.62 -2.76 -12.24
C ASP A 86 10.22 -2.31 -11.84
N GLY A 87 9.91 -1.01 -11.99
CA GLY A 87 8.64 -0.43 -11.57
C GLY A 87 8.55 -0.19 -10.07
N VAL A 88 9.67 -0.20 -9.34
CA VAL A 88 9.69 0.13 -7.91
C VAL A 88 9.95 1.62 -7.73
N LEU A 89 8.99 2.33 -7.13
CA LEU A 89 9.15 3.70 -6.68
C LEU A 89 9.82 3.71 -5.30
N LEU A 90 11.02 4.28 -5.26
CA LEU A 90 11.83 4.47 -4.07
C LEU A 90 11.49 5.85 -3.48
N TYR A 91 10.93 5.86 -2.27
CA TYR A 91 10.87 7.06 -1.45
C TYR A 91 12.03 7.04 -0.46
N LYS A 92 12.98 7.96 -0.65
CA LYS A 92 14.14 8.14 0.23
C LYS A 92 13.93 9.44 0.99
N TYR A 93 14.03 9.40 2.31
CA TYR A 93 14.11 10.63 3.11
C TYR A 93 15.37 10.66 3.97
N TYR A 94 15.91 11.87 4.12
CA TYR A 94 17.11 12.16 4.88
C TYR A 94 16.69 12.92 6.12
N SER A 95 16.91 12.34 7.30
CA SER A 95 16.78 13.11 8.54
C SER A 95 18.14 13.68 8.93
N PRO A 96 18.25 15.00 9.14
CA PRO A 96 19.54 15.60 9.43
C PRO A 96 20.09 15.22 10.81
N TYR A 97 19.30 14.61 11.71
CA TYR A 97 19.75 14.26 13.07
C TYR A 97 19.01 13.03 13.62
N ASP A 98 19.75 12.00 14.02
CA ASP A 98 19.27 11.05 15.02
C ASP A 98 19.32 11.68 16.43
N SER A 99 18.77 11.02 17.45
CA SER A 99 18.79 11.48 18.84
C SER A 99 20.19 11.55 19.47
N ARG A 100 21.25 11.18 18.71
CA ARG A 100 22.65 11.15 19.12
C ARG A 100 23.50 12.18 18.37
N GLY A 101 22.91 13.00 17.49
CA GLY A 101 23.61 14.00 16.70
C GLY A 101 24.45 13.42 15.57
N SER A 102 24.24 12.15 15.21
CA SER A 102 24.83 11.52 14.02
C SER A 102 23.95 11.80 12.79
N PHE A 103 24.60 12.05 11.64
CA PHE A 103 23.98 11.94 10.32
C PHE A 103 23.66 10.47 10.06
N ASP A 104 22.57 9.97 10.63
CA ASP A 104 22.20 8.58 10.44
C ASP A 104 20.68 8.43 10.39
N THR A 105 20.15 8.36 9.18
CA THR A 105 19.55 7.14 8.64
C THR A 105 18.75 7.51 7.39
N LYS A 106 19.23 7.06 6.24
CA LYS A 106 18.41 6.97 5.02
C LYS A 106 17.36 5.89 5.27
N LYS A 107 16.12 6.27 5.57
CA LYS A 107 15.02 5.32 5.52
C LYS A 107 14.46 5.32 4.10
N GLN A 108 14.25 4.10 3.62
CA GLN A 108 13.82 3.85 2.25
C GLN A 108 12.52 3.07 2.31
N VAL A 109 11.51 3.56 1.59
CA VAL A 109 10.28 2.83 1.34
C VAL A 109 10.28 2.45 -0.12
N ASN A 110 10.16 1.15 -0.38
CA ASN A 110 10.04 0.61 -1.73
C ASN A 110 8.55 0.40 -2.01
N LEU A 111 8.02 1.15 -2.96
CA LEU A 111 6.66 0.99 -3.45
C LEU A 111 6.71 0.27 -4.78
N ASP A 112 6.38 -1.03 -4.79
CA ASP A 112 6.25 -1.80 -6.02
C ASP A 112 5.01 -1.33 -6.81
N LEU A 113 5.24 -0.60 -7.91
CA LEU A 113 4.15 -0.07 -8.73
C LEU A 113 3.55 -1.13 -9.66
N THR A 114 4.10 -2.34 -9.75
CA THR A 114 3.45 -3.46 -10.47
C THR A 114 2.18 -3.95 -9.75
N LYS A 115 2.02 -3.55 -8.48
CA LYS A 115 0.86 -3.85 -7.65
C LYS A 115 -0.37 -3.04 -8.09
N PRO A 116 -1.60 -3.52 -7.78
CA PRO A 116 -2.85 -2.95 -8.29
C PRO A 116 -3.10 -1.47 -7.95
N TYR A 117 -2.28 -0.84 -7.11
CA TYR A 117 -2.35 0.59 -6.81
C TYR A 117 -2.26 1.47 -8.08
N LEU A 118 -1.71 0.99 -9.19
CA LEU A 118 -1.72 1.73 -10.47
C LEU A 118 -3.01 1.62 -11.29
N LYS A 119 -3.91 0.66 -11.00
CA LYS A 119 -5.02 0.33 -11.91
C LYS A 119 -6.11 1.40 -11.99
N ASP A 120 -6.26 2.23 -10.95
CA ASP A 120 -7.31 3.24 -10.83
C ASP A 120 -6.76 4.63 -10.48
N GLN A 121 -5.58 5.02 -11.01
CA GLN A 121 -4.98 6.33 -10.71
C GLN A 121 -5.62 7.48 -11.48
N SER A 122 -5.63 8.68 -10.87
CA SER A 122 -6.01 9.89 -11.58
C SER A 122 -4.99 10.19 -12.68
N LYS A 123 -5.42 10.91 -13.73
CA LYS A 123 -4.54 11.32 -14.83
C LYS A 123 -3.31 12.09 -14.34
N GLU A 124 -3.49 12.96 -13.33
CA GLU A 124 -2.42 13.75 -12.73
C GLU A 124 -1.29 12.89 -12.14
N VAL A 125 -1.64 11.75 -11.53
CA VAL A 125 -0.68 10.82 -10.93
C VAL A 125 0.06 10.05 -12.01
N ILE A 126 -0.65 9.67 -13.07
CA ILE A 126 -0.04 9.02 -14.23
C ILE A 126 0.98 9.97 -14.87
N ASP A 127 0.61 11.23 -15.10
CA ASP A 127 1.50 12.25 -15.67
C ASP A 127 2.72 12.52 -14.74
N PHE A 128 2.52 12.55 -13.42
CA PHE A 128 3.62 12.64 -12.45
C PHE A 128 4.61 11.46 -12.57
N LEU A 129 4.10 10.23 -12.66
CA LEU A 129 4.94 9.04 -12.82
C LEU A 129 5.72 9.05 -14.14
N TYR A 130 5.08 9.44 -15.25
CA TYR A 130 5.78 9.56 -16.54
C TYR A 130 6.90 10.61 -16.50
N ASN A 131 6.65 11.77 -15.89
CA ASN A 131 7.69 12.79 -15.70
C ASN A 131 8.87 12.28 -14.86
N LEU A 132 8.63 11.42 -13.87
CA LEU A 132 9.72 10.80 -13.11
C LEU A 132 10.58 9.88 -13.97
N ILE A 133 9.97 9.11 -14.89
CA ILE A 133 10.70 8.24 -15.82
C ILE A 133 11.56 9.06 -16.79
N GLU A 134 10.97 10.09 -17.39
CA GLU A 134 11.65 10.95 -18.37
C GLU A 134 12.86 11.68 -17.77
N ASN A 135 12.75 12.11 -16.50
CA ASN A 135 13.84 12.79 -15.81
C ASN A 135 14.84 11.86 -15.11
N ALA A 136 14.55 10.55 -15.00
CA ALA A 136 15.45 9.56 -14.41
C ALA A 136 16.42 8.91 -15.42
N ASN A 137 16.20 9.11 -16.73
CA ASN A 137 17.09 8.70 -17.81
C ASN A 137 17.82 9.93 -18.41
N PRO A 138 18.94 10.40 -17.83
CA PRO A 138 19.84 11.34 -18.51
C PRO A 138 20.66 10.67 -19.62
#